data_AF-A0A4V0XCA6-F1
#
_entry.id   AF-A0A4V0XCA6-F1
#
_cell.length_a   1.000
_cell.length_b   1.000
_cell.length_c   1.000
_cell.angle_alpha   90.00
_cell.angle_beta   90.00
_cell.angle_gamma   90.00
#
_symmetry.space_group_name_H-M   'P 1'
#
loop_
_entity.id
_entity.type
_entity.pdbx_description
1 polymer ?
#
loop_
_entity_poly.entity_id
_entity_poly.type
_entity_poly.pdbx_seq_one_letter_code
_entity_poly.pdbx_strand_id
1 'polypeptide(L)'
;MPSKPIDDAPDRPRHWIPDDLWRTIQRSIPIVCVDAVPVRLTTKPDGRTTVASVGLIRRAVPEFFGEPDGSSLTGRSGWGIVGGRMRHGATFAEELARQIRETLGPEAVATPIDATNPTYAAQYSPHGPDSRFDATDPRQHAIGLTWIVTLVGPLSPQGEATGFDWFPVDALPPPHAFGFGQHNVVRACLERHRTTGHAP
;
A
#
# COMPACT_ATOMS: atom_id res chain seq x y z
N MET A 1 6.58 12.84 35.80
CA MET A 1 5.15 13.10 35.58
C MET A 1 4.74 12.37 34.33
N PRO A 2 3.65 11.57 34.31
CA PRO A 2 3.20 10.98 33.07
C PRO A 2 2.67 12.13 32.21
N SER A 3 3.36 12.42 31.11
CA SER A 3 2.85 13.36 30.12
C SER A 3 1.52 12.82 29.63
N LYS A 4 0.46 13.59 29.86
CA LYS A 4 -0.86 13.38 29.25
C LYS A 4 -0.66 13.06 27.75
N PRO A 5 -1.26 11.99 27.21
CA PRO A 5 -1.16 11.72 25.77
C PRO A 5 -1.58 12.97 25.00
N ILE A 6 -0.79 13.33 23.98
CA ILE A 6 -1.00 14.56 23.20
C ILE A 6 -2.34 14.55 22.45
N ASP A 7 -3.04 13.42 22.37
CA ASP A 7 -4.39 13.38 21.80
C ASP A 7 -5.11 12.07 22.20
N ASP A 8 -6.20 12.16 22.96
CA ASP A 8 -7.09 11.03 23.31
C ASP A 8 -8.21 10.84 22.27
N ALA A 9 -8.03 11.26 21.02
CA ALA A 9 -9.05 11.14 19.98
C ALA A 9 -8.88 9.84 19.17
N PRO A 10 -9.66 8.77 19.45
CA PRO A 10 -9.74 7.64 18.55
C PRO A 10 -10.56 8.08 17.34
N ASP A 11 -10.01 7.80 16.15
CA ASP A 11 -10.62 8.05 14.84
C ASP A 11 -10.59 9.51 14.34
N ARG A 12 -9.42 9.93 13.81
CA ARG A 12 -9.31 11.17 13.05
C ARG A 12 -9.85 10.97 11.62
N PRO A 13 -10.88 11.69 11.15
CA PRO A 13 -11.44 11.52 9.80
C PRO A 13 -10.36 11.76 8.72
N ARG A 14 -10.54 11.24 7.48
CA ARG A 14 -9.55 11.39 6.38
C ARG A 14 -9.04 12.83 6.18
N HIS A 15 -9.86 13.83 6.52
CA HIS A 15 -9.60 15.27 6.44
C HIS A 15 -9.33 15.96 7.80
N TRP A 16 -8.59 15.30 8.69
CA TRP A 16 -8.23 15.87 9.99
C TRP A 16 -7.17 16.98 9.93
N ILE A 17 -6.61 17.25 8.75
CA ILE A 17 -5.70 18.37 8.48
C ILE A 17 -6.32 19.19 7.35
N PRO A 18 -6.43 20.53 7.48
CA PRO A 18 -6.82 21.41 6.37
C PRO A 18 -5.95 21.21 5.13
N ASP A 19 -6.55 21.29 3.93
CA ASP A 19 -5.87 20.95 2.67
C ASP A 19 -4.64 21.83 2.37
N ASP A 20 -4.68 23.11 2.71
CA ASP A 20 -3.58 24.06 2.56
C ASP A 20 -2.39 23.72 3.48
N LEU A 21 -2.69 23.41 4.74
CA LEU A 21 -1.69 22.93 5.70
C LEU A 21 -1.13 21.58 5.24
N TRP A 22 -1.97 20.68 4.74
CA TRP A 22 -1.51 19.39 4.23
C TRP A 22 -0.56 19.55 3.04
N ARG A 23 -0.89 20.39 2.05
CA ARG A 23 0.01 20.69 0.92
C ARG A 23 1.34 21.27 1.40
N THR A 24 1.32 22.10 2.45
CA THR A 24 2.54 22.64 3.06
C THR A 24 3.39 21.52 3.67
N ILE A 25 2.78 20.61 4.42
CA ILE A 25 3.46 19.45 5.02
C ILE A 25 4.08 18.56 3.94
N GLN A 26 3.33 18.22 2.89
CA GLN A 26 3.81 17.38 1.79
C GLN A 26 5.03 17.93 1.06
N ARG A 27 5.18 19.27 1.03
CA ARG A 27 6.33 19.95 0.42
C ARG A 27 7.51 20.15 1.38
N SER A 28 7.29 19.95 2.67
CA SER A 28 8.26 20.29 3.71
C SER A 28 9.00 19.07 4.25
N ILE A 29 8.34 17.90 4.32
CA ILE A 29 8.90 16.70 4.95
C ILE A 29 8.53 15.41 4.19
N PRO A 30 9.32 14.34 4.32
CA PRO A 30 8.91 13.00 3.92
C PRO A 30 7.70 12.52 4.72
N ILE A 31 6.78 11.84 4.05
CA ILE A 31 5.53 11.34 4.62
C ILE A 31 5.63 9.84 4.83
N VAL A 32 5.38 9.38 6.06
CA VAL A 32 5.33 7.96 6.37
C VAL A 32 3.97 7.38 5.96
N CYS A 33 4.02 6.30 5.20
CA CYS A 33 2.87 5.52 4.75
C CYS A 33 3.01 4.08 5.22
N VAL A 34 1.87 3.41 5.37
CA VAL A 34 1.82 1.94 5.46
C VAL A 34 1.16 1.40 4.20
N ASP A 35 1.73 0.31 3.69
CA ASP A 35 1.29 -0.37 2.50
C ASP A 35 1.14 -1.88 2.79
N ALA A 36 0.15 -2.49 2.17
CA ALA A 36 -0.12 -3.92 2.23
C ALA A 36 -0.05 -4.48 0.81
N VAL A 37 0.69 -5.58 0.65
CA VAL A 37 0.70 -6.44 -0.54
C VAL A 37 -0.11 -7.69 -0.19
N PRO A 38 -1.41 -7.74 -0.51
CA PRO A 38 -2.22 -8.94 -0.37
C PRO A 38 -1.63 -10.09 -1.17
N VAL A 39 -1.49 -11.26 -0.56
CA VAL A 39 -1.07 -12.47 -1.25
C VAL A 39 -1.99 -13.64 -0.94
N ARG A 40 -2.11 -14.56 -1.89
CA ARG A 40 -2.51 -15.93 -1.62
C ARG A 40 -1.29 -16.82 -1.63
N LEU A 41 -1.18 -17.67 -0.63
CA LEU A 41 -0.09 -18.63 -0.50
C LEU A 41 -0.53 -19.99 -1.03
N THR A 42 0.42 -20.77 -1.53
CA THR A 42 0.25 -22.17 -1.89
C THR A 42 1.41 -22.99 -1.36
N THR A 43 1.13 -24.24 -0.98
CA THR A 43 2.13 -25.18 -0.51
C THR A 43 2.57 -26.05 -1.68
N LYS A 44 3.87 -26.00 -1.99
CA LYS A 44 4.47 -26.86 -3.01
C LYS A 44 4.58 -28.31 -2.52
N PRO A 45 4.77 -29.29 -3.43
CA PRO A 45 4.98 -30.69 -3.04
C PRO A 45 6.17 -30.91 -2.08
N ASP A 46 7.17 -30.03 -2.09
CA ASP A 46 8.32 -30.06 -1.17
C ASP A 46 8.01 -29.48 0.23
N GLY A 47 6.73 -29.15 0.50
CA GLY A 47 6.28 -28.60 1.78
C GLY A 47 6.51 -27.10 1.94
N ARG A 48 7.18 -26.43 0.99
CA ARG A 48 7.44 -24.99 1.08
C ARG A 48 6.22 -24.17 0.69
N THR A 49 5.91 -23.17 1.51
CA THR A 49 4.88 -22.17 1.21
C THR A 49 5.46 -21.10 0.28
N THR A 50 4.74 -20.79 -0.78
CA THR A 50 5.12 -19.75 -1.75
C THR A 50 3.93 -18.88 -2.12
N VAL A 51 4.19 -17.66 -2.59
CA VAL A 51 3.13 -16.77 -3.11
C VAL A 51 2.61 -17.32 -4.43
N ALA A 52 1.32 -17.61 -4.50
CA ALA A 52 0.61 -18.04 -5.70
C ALA A 52 0.08 -16.85 -6.50
N SER A 53 -0.51 -15.88 -5.81
CA SER A 53 -1.05 -14.67 -6.44
C SER A 53 -0.92 -13.44 -5.54
N VAL A 54 -0.94 -12.27 -6.17
CA VAL A 54 -0.92 -10.96 -5.54
C VAL A 54 -2.25 -10.27 -5.79
N GLY A 55 -2.85 -9.72 -4.75
CA GLY A 55 -4.07 -8.92 -4.84
C GLY A 55 -3.72 -7.45 -5.05
N LEU A 56 -4.29 -6.83 -6.08
CA LEU A 56 -4.06 -5.44 -6.42
C LEU A 56 -5.39 -4.68 -6.50
N ILE A 57 -5.39 -3.44 -6.04
CA ILE A 57 -6.51 -2.52 -6.23
C ILE A 57 -6.35 -1.73 -7.52
N ARG A 58 -7.47 -1.41 -8.17
CA ARG A 58 -7.50 -0.43 -9.26
C ARG A 58 -7.96 0.91 -8.71
N ARG A 59 -7.19 1.97 -8.90
CA ARG A 59 -7.51 3.31 -8.42
C ARG A 59 -7.14 4.39 -9.42
N ALA A 60 -7.74 5.57 -9.29
CA ALA A 60 -7.35 6.75 -10.04
C ALA A 60 -5.87 7.09 -9.77
N VAL A 61 -5.15 7.46 -10.81
CA VAL A 61 -3.71 7.79 -10.73
C VAL A 61 -3.40 9.07 -11.52
N PRO A 62 -2.31 9.78 -11.21
CA PRO A 62 -1.92 10.98 -11.95
C PRO A 62 -1.68 10.70 -13.44
N GLU A 63 -1.76 11.76 -14.27
CA GLU A 63 -1.78 11.70 -15.75
C GLU A 63 -0.64 10.89 -16.39
N PHE A 64 0.49 10.68 -15.70
CA PHE A 64 1.64 9.94 -16.23
C PHE A 64 1.74 8.47 -15.77
N PHE A 65 0.71 7.95 -15.09
CA PHE A 65 0.69 6.58 -14.57
C PHE A 65 -0.53 5.78 -15.05
N GLY A 66 -0.46 4.45 -14.93
CA GLY A 66 -1.57 3.56 -15.21
C GLY A 66 -2.04 3.60 -16.67
N GLU A 67 -3.29 3.29 -16.91
CA GLU A 67 -3.92 3.20 -18.23
C GLU A 67 -5.11 4.17 -18.33
N PRO A 68 -5.46 4.65 -19.54
CA PRO A 68 -6.70 5.38 -19.75
C PRO A 68 -7.91 4.56 -19.32
N ASP A 69 -8.85 5.18 -18.62
CA ASP A 69 -10.07 4.47 -18.15
C ASP A 69 -11.38 5.22 -18.40
N GLY A 70 -11.31 6.44 -18.93
CA GLY A 70 -12.46 7.25 -19.35
C GLY A 70 -13.47 7.56 -18.24
N SER A 71 -13.19 7.22 -16.99
CA SER A 71 -14.19 7.17 -15.91
C SER A 71 -13.66 7.63 -14.55
N SER A 72 -12.35 7.52 -14.30
CA SER A 72 -11.75 8.07 -13.09
C SER A 72 -11.62 9.59 -13.15
N LEU A 73 -11.49 10.21 -11.97
CA LEU A 73 -11.34 11.66 -11.82
C LEU A 73 -10.13 12.24 -12.59
N THR A 74 -9.11 11.43 -12.87
CA THR A 74 -7.90 11.81 -13.60
C THR A 74 -7.91 11.31 -15.05
N GLY A 75 -8.95 10.58 -15.47
CA GLY A 75 -9.04 9.89 -16.76
C GLY A 75 -8.10 8.69 -16.90
N ARG A 76 -7.35 8.34 -15.84
CA ARG A 76 -6.42 7.20 -15.79
C ARG A 76 -6.54 6.45 -14.47
N SER A 77 -6.49 5.13 -14.54
CA SER A 77 -6.33 4.27 -13.36
C SER A 77 -5.19 3.29 -13.53
N GLY A 78 -4.61 2.90 -12.41
CA GLY A 78 -3.56 1.91 -12.37
C GLY A 78 -3.82 0.89 -11.27
N TRP A 79 -3.18 -0.27 -11.43
CA TRP A 79 -3.06 -1.27 -10.39
C TRP A 79 -2.09 -0.80 -9.31
N GLY A 80 -2.41 -1.08 -8.06
CA GLY A 80 -1.60 -0.67 -6.93
C GLY A 80 -1.81 -1.54 -5.71
N ILE A 81 -0.94 -1.31 -4.74
CA ILE A 81 -1.03 -1.92 -3.40
C ILE A 81 -2.00 -1.11 -2.53
N VAL A 82 -2.54 -1.73 -1.48
CA VAL A 82 -3.45 -1.06 -0.55
C VAL A 82 -2.61 -0.27 0.45
N GLY A 83 -2.84 1.04 0.59
CA GLY A 83 -2.04 1.81 1.54
C GLY A 83 -2.16 3.31 1.41
N GLY A 84 -1.46 4.01 2.30
CA GLY A 84 -1.43 5.46 2.32
C GLY A 84 -0.85 6.02 3.62
N ARG A 85 -0.91 7.35 3.75
CA ARG A 85 -0.30 8.09 4.87
C ARG A 85 -0.80 7.57 6.21
N MET A 86 0.09 7.53 7.19
CA MET A 86 -0.26 7.23 8.56
C MET A 86 -1.00 8.38 9.23
N ARG A 87 -1.98 8.04 10.08
CA ARG A 87 -2.55 8.97 11.06
C ARG A 87 -1.57 9.17 12.22
N HIS A 88 -1.44 10.42 12.67
CA HIS A 88 -0.62 10.74 13.83
C HIS A 88 -1.20 10.09 15.09
N GLY A 89 -0.34 9.40 15.85
CA GLY A 89 -0.72 8.63 17.03
C GLY A 89 -1.14 7.18 16.76
N ALA A 90 -1.28 6.77 15.49
CA ALA A 90 -1.60 5.38 15.15
C ALA A 90 -0.34 4.50 15.07
N THR A 91 -0.48 3.25 15.50
CA THR A 91 0.49 2.18 15.26
C THR A 91 0.42 1.69 13.80
N PHE A 92 1.46 0.98 13.34
CA PHE A 92 1.44 0.35 12.02
C PHE A 92 0.28 -0.65 11.85
N ALA A 93 -0.02 -1.42 12.89
CA ALA A 93 -1.08 -2.42 12.89
C ALA A 93 -2.47 -1.78 12.73
N GLU A 94 -2.75 -0.74 13.50
CA GLU A 94 -4.01 0.02 13.41
C GLU A 94 -4.18 0.63 12.03
N GLU A 95 -3.10 1.21 11.49
CA GLU A 95 -3.18 1.90 10.22
C GLU A 95 -3.31 0.94 9.04
N LEU A 96 -2.61 -0.21 9.05
CA LEU A 96 -2.82 -1.27 8.06
C LEU A 96 -4.26 -1.78 8.08
N ALA A 97 -4.79 -2.09 9.27
CA ALA A 97 -6.17 -2.56 9.43
C ALA A 97 -7.19 -1.50 8.97
N ARG A 98 -6.89 -0.22 9.20
CA ARG A 98 -7.71 0.88 8.71
C ARG A 98 -7.68 0.98 7.20
N GLN A 99 -6.49 1.03 6.59
CA GLN A 99 -6.33 1.16 5.14
C GLN A 99 -7.03 0.01 4.40
N ILE A 100 -6.93 -1.22 4.91
CA ILE A 100 -7.62 -2.37 4.35
C ILE A 100 -9.13 -2.19 4.43
N ARG A 101 -9.69 -1.87 5.60
CA ARG A 101 -11.15 -1.71 5.75
C ARG A 101 -11.71 -0.58 4.91
N GLU A 102 -11.00 0.54 4.90
CA GLU A 102 -11.38 1.73 4.15
C GLU A 102 -11.28 1.56 2.62
N THR A 103 -10.55 0.54 2.15
CA THR A 103 -10.30 0.29 0.73
C THR A 103 -11.03 -0.96 0.21
N LEU A 104 -11.17 -1.99 1.03
CA LEU A 104 -11.67 -3.31 0.67
C LEU A 104 -12.91 -3.74 1.47
N GLY A 105 -13.50 -2.86 2.27
CA GLY A 105 -14.73 -3.14 3.00
C GLY A 105 -14.51 -3.46 4.48
N PRO A 106 -15.51 -3.21 5.34
CA PRO A 106 -15.38 -3.30 6.80
C PRO A 106 -15.02 -4.70 7.33
N GLU A 107 -15.38 -5.73 6.59
CA GLU A 107 -15.15 -7.14 6.95
C GLU A 107 -13.79 -7.68 6.47
N ALA A 108 -13.01 -6.89 5.71
CA ALA A 108 -11.71 -7.30 5.22
C ALA A 108 -10.64 -7.18 6.32
N VAL A 109 -9.95 -8.29 6.59
CA VAL A 109 -8.94 -8.40 7.65
C VAL A 109 -7.60 -8.87 7.08
N ALA A 110 -6.51 -8.18 7.41
CA ALA A 110 -5.15 -8.67 7.14
C ALA A 110 -4.68 -9.68 8.19
N THR A 111 -3.93 -10.68 7.77
CA THR A 111 -3.25 -11.62 8.66
C THR A 111 -1.92 -12.14 8.07
N PRO A 112 -0.87 -12.31 8.89
CA PRO A 112 -0.75 -11.81 10.27
C PRO A 112 -0.52 -10.29 10.27
N ILE A 113 -0.92 -9.62 11.36
CA ILE A 113 -0.53 -8.22 11.61
C ILE A 113 0.62 -8.20 12.62
N ASP A 114 1.74 -8.86 12.30
CA ASP A 114 3.02 -8.53 12.94
C ASP A 114 3.62 -7.34 12.19
N ALA A 115 3.15 -6.15 12.57
CA ALA A 115 3.53 -4.92 11.90
C ALA A 115 4.87 -4.35 12.41
N THR A 116 5.68 -5.11 13.16
CA THR A 116 6.93 -4.59 13.73
C THR A 116 8.05 -4.52 12.70
N ASN A 117 8.10 -5.48 11.76
CA ASN A 117 9.12 -5.53 10.72
C ASN A 117 8.48 -5.52 9.32
N PRO A 118 8.55 -4.40 8.58
CA PRO A 118 8.06 -4.37 7.20
C PRO A 118 8.85 -5.34 6.33
N THR A 119 8.16 -5.97 5.39
CA THR A 119 8.82 -6.77 4.35
C THR A 119 9.76 -5.88 3.53
N TYR A 120 9.32 -4.67 3.21
CA TYR A 120 10.09 -3.70 2.45
C TYR A 120 9.79 -2.27 2.87
N ALA A 121 10.79 -1.38 2.82
CA ALA A 121 10.61 0.05 3.02
C ALA A 121 10.85 0.75 1.68
N ALA A 122 9.77 1.12 0.99
CA ALA A 122 9.80 1.72 -0.33
C ALA A 122 10.01 3.24 -0.26
N GLN A 123 10.85 3.76 -1.14
CA GLN A 123 11.10 5.19 -1.28
C GLN A 123 10.39 5.72 -2.54
N TYR A 124 9.52 6.72 -2.36
CA TYR A 124 8.78 7.35 -3.45
C TYR A 124 9.34 8.75 -3.74
N SER A 125 9.84 8.93 -4.96
CA SER A 125 10.35 10.23 -5.43
C SER A 125 9.20 11.24 -5.60
N PRO A 126 9.36 12.48 -5.11
CA PRO A 126 8.44 13.59 -5.40
C PRO A 126 8.72 14.29 -6.74
N HIS A 127 9.85 13.99 -7.38
CA HIS A 127 10.35 14.75 -8.54
C HIS A 127 10.19 14.00 -9.87
N GLY A 128 9.37 12.95 -9.89
CA GLY A 128 9.23 12.07 -11.05
C GLY A 128 10.11 10.81 -10.94
N PRO A 129 10.13 9.98 -12.00
CA PRO A 129 10.93 8.76 -12.04
C PRO A 129 12.42 9.04 -11.84
N ASP A 130 13.03 8.36 -10.87
CA ASP A 130 14.45 8.47 -10.52
C ASP A 130 14.94 7.08 -10.08
N SER A 131 16.03 6.60 -10.67
CA SER A 131 16.55 5.24 -10.41
C SER A 131 17.04 5.01 -8.99
N ARG A 132 17.21 6.08 -8.19
CA ARG A 132 17.57 5.99 -6.77
C ARG A 132 16.37 5.65 -5.87
N PHE A 133 15.16 5.77 -6.42
CA PHE A 133 13.90 5.52 -5.72
C PHE A 133 13.21 4.29 -6.30
N ASP A 134 12.38 3.64 -5.50
CA ASP A 134 11.65 2.45 -5.92
C ASP A 134 10.42 2.81 -6.76
N ALA A 135 9.80 3.92 -6.41
CA ALA A 135 8.51 4.37 -6.89
C ALA A 135 8.45 5.90 -6.99
N THR A 136 7.32 6.44 -7.43
CA THR A 136 7.14 7.87 -7.64
C THR A 136 5.77 8.31 -7.17
N ASP A 137 5.73 9.33 -6.32
CA ASP A 137 4.49 10.00 -5.94
C ASP A 137 4.64 11.49 -6.20
N PRO A 138 4.09 12.03 -7.31
CA PRO A 138 4.25 13.45 -7.65
C PRO A 138 3.57 14.38 -6.64
N ARG A 139 2.81 13.85 -5.68
CA ARG A 139 2.13 14.63 -4.65
C ARG A 139 3.04 14.90 -3.45
N GLN A 140 4.01 14.02 -3.15
CA GLN A 140 4.80 14.06 -1.91
C GLN A 140 6.02 13.14 -1.95
N HIS A 141 7.05 13.43 -1.15
CA HIS A 141 8.10 12.46 -0.85
C HIS A 141 7.53 11.47 0.18
N ALA A 142 7.37 10.20 -0.18
CA ALA A 142 6.81 9.19 0.72
C ALA A 142 7.78 8.05 1.05
N ILE A 143 7.67 7.54 2.27
CA ILE A 143 8.31 6.31 2.74
C ILE A 143 7.21 5.29 3.02
N GLY A 144 7.07 4.29 2.15
CA GLY A 144 6.06 3.24 2.26
C GLY A 144 6.59 2.03 3.01
N LEU A 145 6.23 1.88 4.28
CA LEU A 145 6.49 0.66 5.04
C LEU A 145 5.51 -0.40 4.56
N THR A 146 6.02 -1.46 3.94
CA THR A 146 5.22 -2.41 3.16
C THR A 146 5.26 -3.80 3.76
N TRP A 147 4.09 -4.39 4.01
CA TRP A 147 3.95 -5.76 4.50
C TRP A 147 3.26 -6.65 3.47
N ILE A 148 3.78 -7.86 3.31
CA ILE A 148 3.01 -8.94 2.69
C ILE A 148 2.00 -9.44 3.72
N VAL A 149 0.72 -9.49 3.33
CA VAL A 149 -0.38 -9.96 4.18
C VAL A 149 -1.26 -10.92 3.41
N THR A 150 -1.91 -11.83 4.12
CA THR A 150 -3.07 -12.54 3.57
C THR A 150 -4.35 -11.80 3.96
N LEU A 151 -5.40 -11.92 3.16
CA LEU A 151 -6.70 -11.30 3.44
C LEU A 151 -7.74 -12.36 3.82
N VAL A 152 -8.53 -12.06 4.84
CA VAL A 152 -9.65 -12.86 5.31
C VAL A 152 -10.92 -12.02 5.26
N GLY A 153 -12.05 -12.67 4.97
CA GLY A 153 -13.36 -12.02 4.85
C GLY A 153 -13.70 -11.60 3.42
N PRO A 154 -14.94 -11.15 3.19
CA PRO A 154 -15.37 -10.65 1.88
C PRO A 154 -14.67 -9.33 1.55
N LEU A 155 -14.31 -9.17 0.27
CA LEU A 155 -13.65 -7.96 -0.24
C LEU A 155 -14.65 -7.17 -1.09
N SER A 156 -14.86 -5.90 -0.72
CA SER A 156 -15.70 -4.93 -1.40
C SER A 156 -14.89 -3.67 -1.66
N PRO A 157 -14.26 -3.52 -2.84
CA PRO A 157 -13.51 -2.32 -3.20
C PRO A 157 -14.35 -1.05 -3.02
N GLN A 158 -13.79 -0.07 -2.31
CA GLN A 158 -14.47 1.18 -1.97
C GLN A 158 -13.45 2.30 -1.72
N GLY A 159 -13.96 3.51 -1.50
CA GLY A 159 -13.12 4.68 -1.22
C GLY A 159 -12.25 5.02 -2.43
N GLU A 160 -10.94 4.84 -2.31
CA GLU A 160 -10.01 5.07 -3.42
C GLU A 160 -9.95 3.92 -4.42
N ALA A 161 -10.37 2.71 -4.03
CA ALA A 161 -10.39 1.55 -4.90
C ALA A 161 -11.70 1.47 -5.68
N THR A 162 -11.56 1.39 -7.01
CA THR A 162 -12.65 1.18 -7.97
C THR A 162 -12.79 -0.30 -8.37
N GLY A 163 -11.80 -1.13 -8.03
CA GLY A 163 -11.79 -2.55 -8.29
C GLY A 163 -10.66 -3.24 -7.53
N PHE A 164 -10.70 -4.57 -7.49
CA PHE A 164 -9.68 -5.42 -6.89
C PHE A 164 -9.64 -6.76 -7.62
N ASP A 165 -8.44 -7.21 -7.97
CA ASP A 165 -8.24 -8.48 -8.65
C ASP A 165 -7.02 -9.24 -8.11
N TRP A 166 -7.06 -10.56 -8.23
CA TRP A 166 -5.94 -11.45 -7.92
C TRP A 166 -5.18 -11.80 -9.20
N PHE A 167 -3.89 -11.48 -9.20
CA PHE A 167 -3.00 -11.77 -10.33
C PHE A 167 -2.03 -12.91 -9.95
N PRO A 168 -1.92 -13.97 -10.76
CA PRO A 168 -0.87 -14.96 -10.57
C PRO A 168 0.51 -14.28 -10.48
N VAL A 169 1.39 -14.77 -9.60
CA VAL A 169 2.68 -14.12 -9.33
C VAL A 169 3.60 -14.08 -10.56
N ASP A 170 3.41 -15.00 -11.50
CA ASP A 170 4.10 -15.11 -12.78
C ASP A 170 3.40 -14.37 -13.93
N ALA A 171 2.20 -13.84 -13.68
CA ALA A 171 1.38 -13.10 -14.64
C ALA A 171 0.87 -11.78 -14.04
N LEU A 172 1.75 -11.05 -13.33
CA LEU A 172 1.45 -9.70 -12.86
C LEU A 172 1.21 -8.75 -14.04
N PRO A 173 0.40 -7.68 -13.85
CA PRO A 173 0.27 -6.64 -14.85
C PRO A 173 1.63 -6.06 -15.26
N PRO A 174 1.78 -5.59 -16.51
CA PRO A 174 3.03 -4.98 -16.95
C PRO A 174 3.30 -3.68 -16.16
N PRO A 175 4.57 -3.24 -16.04
CA PRO A 175 4.94 -2.09 -15.21
C PRO A 175 4.14 -0.80 -15.50
N HIS A 176 3.78 -0.55 -16.76
CA HIS A 176 3.02 0.64 -17.14
C HIS A 176 1.57 0.65 -16.65
N ALA A 177 1.00 -0.53 -16.36
CA ALA A 177 -0.35 -0.65 -15.82
C ALA A 177 -0.41 -0.34 -14.31
N PHE A 178 0.74 -0.18 -13.65
CA PHE A 178 0.80 0.19 -12.24
C PHE A 178 0.71 1.70 -12.03
N GLY A 179 0.02 2.09 -10.97
CA GLY A 179 0.09 3.43 -10.40
C GLY A 179 1.41 3.66 -9.69
N PHE A 180 1.92 4.89 -9.73
CA PHE A 180 3.02 5.37 -8.88
C PHE A 180 4.34 4.56 -9.00
N GLY A 181 4.52 3.74 -10.03
CA GLY A 181 5.68 2.84 -10.13
C GLY A 181 5.67 1.66 -9.14
N GLN A 182 4.54 1.35 -8.51
CA GLN A 182 4.43 0.34 -7.44
C GLN A 182 4.75 -1.10 -7.89
N HIS A 183 4.87 -1.34 -9.20
CA HIS A 183 5.37 -2.62 -9.72
C HIS A 183 6.71 -3.02 -9.08
N ASN A 184 7.63 -2.07 -8.94
CA ASN A 184 8.95 -2.33 -8.35
C ASN A 184 8.85 -2.71 -6.87
N VAL A 185 7.97 -2.03 -6.13
CA VAL A 185 7.71 -2.32 -4.71
C VAL A 185 7.17 -3.72 -4.52
N VAL A 186 6.21 -4.15 -5.35
CA VAL A 186 5.67 -5.51 -5.34
C VAL A 186 6.77 -6.53 -5.61
N ARG A 187 7.60 -6.32 -6.64
CA ARG A 187 8.71 -7.25 -6.95
C ARG A 187 9.72 -7.34 -5.80
N ALA A 188 10.07 -6.21 -5.18
CA ALA A 188 10.99 -6.18 -4.06
C ALA A 188 10.45 -6.93 -2.83
N CYS A 189 9.16 -6.80 -2.54
CA CYS A 189 8.50 -7.56 -1.47
C CYS A 189 8.52 -9.06 -1.74
N LEU A 190 8.14 -9.47 -2.97
CA LEU A 190 8.13 -10.88 -3.37
C LEU A 190 9.53 -11.50 -3.31
N GLU A 191 10.56 -10.76 -3.72
CA GLU A 191 11.94 -11.23 -3.65
C GLU A 191 12.38 -11.41 -2.20
N ARG A 192 12.13 -10.42 -1.34
CA ARG A 192 12.47 -10.55 0.09
C ARG A 192 11.76 -11.72 0.75
N HIS A 193 10.49 -11.92 0.46
CA HIS A 193 9.72 -13.05 1.01
C HIS A 193 10.34 -14.41 0.66
N ARG A 194 10.86 -14.57 -0.56
CA ARG A 194 11.57 -15.81 -0.97
C ARG A 194 12.86 -16.01 -0.19
N THR A 195 13.59 -14.93 0.08
CA THR A 195 14.87 -14.99 0.82
C THR A 195 14.69 -15.21 2.32
N THR A 196 13.62 -14.68 2.93
CA THR A 196 13.36 -14.82 4.38
C THR A 196 12.64 -16.11 4.75
N GLY A 197 11.98 -16.78 3.80
CA GLY A 197 11.39 -18.12 3.97
C GLY A 197 12.39 -19.26 4.22
N HIS A 198 13.64 -18.95 4.59
CA HIS A 198 14.75 -19.87 4.85
C HIS A 198 15.31 -19.79 6.28
N ALA A 199 14.62 -19.18 7.24
CA ALA A 199 15.02 -19.30 8.64
C ALA A 199 14.49 -20.64 9.22
N PRO A 200 15.37 -21.51 9.77
CA PRO A 200 15.00 -22.80 10.37
C PRO A 200 14.13 -22.64 11.63
#